data_AF-A0A1I0RDT8-F1
#
_entry.id   AF-A0A1I0RDT8-F1
#
_cell.length_a   1.000
_cell.length_b   1.000
_cell.length_c   1.000
_cell.angle_alpha   90.00
_cell.angle_beta   90.00
_cell.angle_gamma   90.00
#
_symmetry.space_group_name_H-M   'P 1'
#
loop_
_entity.id
_entity.type
_entity.pdbx_description
1 polymer ?
#
loop_
_entity_poly.entity_id
_entity_poly.type
_entity_poly.pdbx_seq_one_letter_code
_entity_poly.pdbx_strand_id
1 'polypeptide(L)'
;MNAKRIFIALKNHRHLQCHHDSYTLNLSYQQGIFKLNTYIFDGNDVFDEANYTEEYSFETKDFNEFKKIIDTKFPGFIASDISQ
;
A
#
# COMPACT_ATOMS: atom_id res chain seq x y z
N MET A 1 4.27 -12.02 5.76
CA MET A 1 3.63 -11.55 4.50
C MET A 1 3.52 -12.68 3.47
N ASN A 2 2.34 -12.93 2.86
CA ASN A 2 2.20 -13.89 1.76
C ASN A 2 2.44 -13.20 0.40
N ALA A 3 3.73 -12.98 0.08
CA ALA A 3 4.19 -12.21 -1.09
C ALA A 3 3.59 -12.69 -2.43
N LYS A 4 3.39 -14.01 -2.58
CA LYS A 4 2.84 -14.59 -3.81
C LYS A 4 1.40 -14.13 -4.06
N ARG A 5 0.57 -14.07 -3.01
CA ARG A 5 -0.82 -13.61 -3.14
C ARG A 5 -0.89 -12.13 -3.51
N ILE A 6 -0.06 -11.31 -2.86
CA ILE A 6 0.03 -9.87 -3.15
C ILE A 6 0.46 -9.65 -4.59
N PHE A 7 1.52 -10.33 -5.05
CA PHE A 7 1.97 -10.23 -6.43
C PHE A 7 0.86 -10.58 -7.43
N ILE A 8 0.17 -11.70 -7.21
CA ILE A 8 -0.91 -12.15 -8.10
C ILE A 8 -2.06 -11.13 -8.12
N ALA A 9 -2.49 -10.64 -6.96
CA ALA A 9 -3.55 -9.65 -6.86
C ALA A 9 -3.18 -8.36 -7.61
N LEU A 10 -1.98 -7.83 -7.37
CA LEU A 10 -1.51 -6.62 -8.05
C LEU A 10 -1.36 -6.83 -9.56
N LYS A 11 -0.76 -7.95 -10.01
CA LYS A 11 -0.65 -8.27 -11.45
C LYS A 11 -2.01 -8.42 -12.14
N ASN A 12 -3.04 -8.82 -11.39
CA ASN A 12 -4.43 -8.84 -11.85
C ASN A 12 -5.13 -7.48 -11.74
N HIS A 13 -4.37 -6.39 -11.60
CA HIS A 13 -4.85 -5.01 -11.46
C HIS A 13 -5.77 -4.78 -10.27
N ARG A 14 -5.72 -5.66 -9.25
CA ARG A 14 -6.44 -5.41 -8.00
C ARG A 14 -5.70 -4.38 -7.18
N HIS A 15 -6.46 -3.42 -6.66
CA HIS A 15 -5.97 -2.52 -5.64
C HIS A 15 -5.98 -3.25 -4.30
N LEU A 16 -4.88 -3.19 -3.55
CA LEU A 16 -4.84 -3.69 -2.19
C LEU A 16 -4.68 -2.51 -1.27
N GLN A 17 -5.59 -2.39 -0.32
CA GLN A 17 -5.50 -1.41 0.74
C GLN A 17 -5.48 -2.13 2.08
N CYS A 18 -4.67 -1.65 3.00
CA CYS A 18 -4.68 -2.14 4.36
C CYS A 18 -4.28 -1.06 5.35
N HIS A 19 -4.61 -1.32 6.61
CA HIS A 19 -4.23 -0.46 7.71
C HIS A 19 -3.13 -1.16 8.52
N HIS A 20 -2.06 -0.43 8.81
CA HIS A 20 -0.95 -0.87 9.63
C HIS A 20 -0.61 0.26 10.60
N ASP A 21 -0.84 0.02 11.89
CA ASP A 21 -0.78 1.07 12.92
C ASP A 21 -1.64 2.28 12.53
N SER A 22 -1.04 3.48 12.48
CA SER A 22 -1.70 4.73 12.05
C SER A 22 -1.68 4.95 10.52
N TYR A 23 -1.07 4.03 9.78
CA TYR A 23 -0.89 4.15 8.34
C TYR A 23 -1.97 3.41 7.57
N THR A 24 -2.46 4.04 6.52
CA THR A 24 -3.13 3.33 5.43
C THR A 24 -2.16 3.16 4.28
N LEU A 25 -1.99 1.92 3.82
CA LEU A 25 -1.14 1.57 2.70
C LEU A 25 -2.02 1.19 1.52
N ASN A 26 -1.77 1.84 0.39
CA ASN A 26 -2.37 1.56 -0.90
C ASN A 26 -1.31 0.96 -1.83
N LEU A 27 -1.56 -0.26 -2.28
CA LEU A 27 -0.72 -0.98 -3.22
C LEU A 27 -1.46 -1.14 -4.53
N SER A 28 -0.82 -0.73 -5.62
CA SER A 28 -1.36 -0.90 -6.97
C SER A 28 -0.29 -1.40 -7.94
N TYR A 29 -0.74 -1.92 -9.08
CA TYR A 29 0.14 -2.23 -10.19
C TYR A 29 -0.50 -1.78 -11.50
N GLN A 30 0.13 -0.78 -12.11
CA GLN A 30 -0.34 -0.11 -13.31
C GLN A 30 0.82 0.09 -14.27
N GLN A 31 0.59 -0.11 -15.57
CA GLN A 31 1.58 0.15 -16.62
C GLN A 31 2.94 -0.55 -16.42
N GLY A 32 2.98 -1.71 -15.77
CA GLY A 32 4.23 -2.41 -15.51
C GLY A 32 4.95 -2.03 -14.22
N ILE A 33 4.36 -1.15 -13.41
CA ILE A 33 4.98 -0.53 -12.24
C ILE A 33 4.15 -0.85 -10.99
N PHE A 34 4.80 -1.35 -9.95
CA PHE A 34 4.24 -1.48 -8.60
C PHE A 34 4.32 -0.14 -7.90
N LYS A 35 3.23 0.27 -7.26
CA LYS A 35 3.13 1.53 -6.54
C LYS A 35 2.68 1.27 -5.11
N LEU A 36 3.33 1.92 -4.17
CA LEU A 36 3.02 1.94 -2.75
C LEU A 36 2.79 3.40 -2.39
N ASN A 37 1.59 3.73 -1.98
CA ASN A 37 1.26 5.04 -1.42
C ASN A 37 0.83 4.84 0.03
N THR A 38 1.33 5.67 0.94
CA THR A 38 0.97 5.58 2.35
C THR A 38 0.61 6.95 2.90
N TYR A 39 -0.47 6.99 3.67
CA TYR A 39 -0.95 8.19 4.34
C TYR A 39 -1.33 7.86 5.77
N ILE A 40 -1.11 8.80 6.67
CA ILE A 40 -1.64 8.75 8.03
C ILE A 40 -2.97 9.48 8.02
N PHE A 41 -3.95 8.94 8.74
CA PHE A 41 -5.17 9.65 9.08
C PHE A 41 -5.01 10.22 10.50
N ASP A 42 -4.70 11.51 10.61
CA ASP A 42 -4.39 12.19 11.88
C ASP A 42 -5.46 13.22 12.29
N GLY A 43 -6.74 12.83 12.37
CA GLY A 43 -7.75 13.78 12.87
C GLY A 43 -9.20 13.33 12.85
N ASN A 44 -9.97 13.78 13.85
CA ASN A 44 -11.34 13.39 14.20
C ASN A 44 -12.44 13.69 13.16
N ASP A 45 -12.11 14.24 12.00
CA ASP A 45 -13.10 14.63 10.99
C ASP A 45 -12.74 14.06 9.61
N VAL A 46 -13.63 13.20 9.10
CA VAL A 46 -13.40 12.35 7.91
C VAL A 46 -13.50 13.16 6.60
N PHE A 47 -13.94 14.41 6.68
CA PHE A 47 -14.25 15.27 5.54
C PHE A 47 -13.20 16.36 5.26
N ASP A 48 -12.17 16.50 6.10
CA ASP A 48 -11.12 17.50 5.88
C ASP A 48 -9.96 16.91 5.08
N GLU A 49 -9.75 17.39 3.83
CA GLU A 49 -8.64 16.96 2.97
C GLU A 49 -7.27 17.24 3.61
N ALA A 50 -7.18 18.19 4.54
CA ALA A 50 -5.97 18.48 5.30
C ALA A 50 -5.53 17.33 6.24
N ASN A 51 -6.42 16.39 6.56
CA ASN A 51 -6.13 15.23 7.42
C ASN A 51 -5.43 14.09 6.67
N TYR A 52 -5.36 14.15 5.33
CA TYR A 52 -4.64 13.17 4.50
C TYR A 52 -3.24 13.69 4.18
N THR A 53 -2.30 13.45 5.09
CA THR A 53 -0.89 13.74 4.79
C THR A 53 -0.29 12.53 4.10
N GLU A 54 -0.02 12.64 2.79
CA GLU A 54 0.79 11.63 2.07
C GLU A 54 2.20 11.62 2.67
N GLU A 55 2.53 10.54 3.39
CA GLU A 55 3.83 10.41 4.05
C GLU A 55 4.88 9.78 3.14
N TYR A 56 4.46 8.91 2.20
CA TYR A 56 5.41 8.17 1.38
C TYR A 56 4.77 7.60 0.11
N SER A 57 5.38 7.87 -1.04
CA SER A 57 5.09 7.20 -2.30
C SER A 57 6.35 6.53 -2.83
N PHE A 58 6.20 5.28 -3.29
CA PHE A 58 7.29 4.49 -3.85
C PHE A 58 6.81 3.70 -5.07
N GLU A 59 7.57 3.80 -6.16
CA GLU A 59 7.28 3.11 -7.41
C GLU A 59 8.49 2.29 -7.88
N THR A 60 8.27 1.05 -8.30
CA THR A 60 9.32 0.22 -8.91
C THR A 60 8.74 -0.80 -9.88
N LYS A 61 9.55 -1.24 -10.84
CA LYS A 61 9.21 -2.36 -11.73
C LYS A 61 9.57 -3.72 -11.11
N ASP A 62 10.47 -3.75 -10.13
CA ASP A 62 10.91 -4.97 -9.46
C ASP A 62 10.08 -5.26 -8.21
N PHE A 63 9.35 -6.37 -8.24
CA PHE A 63 8.55 -6.80 -7.10
C PHE A 63 9.39 -7.15 -5.87
N ASN A 64 10.63 -7.60 -6.03
CA ASN A 64 11.48 -7.93 -4.90
C ASN A 64 11.91 -6.67 -4.15
N GLU A 65 12.21 -5.60 -4.88
CA GLU A 65 12.49 -4.29 -4.31
C GLU A 65 11.24 -3.73 -3.63
N PHE A 66 10.09 -3.82 -4.30
CA PHE A 66 8.79 -3.42 -3.74
C PHE A 66 8.50 -4.12 -2.40
N LYS A 67 8.63 -5.45 -2.38
CA LYS A 67 8.48 -6.27 -1.18
C LYS A 67 9.46 -5.86 -0.09
N LYS A 68 10.73 -5.63 -0.44
CA LYS A 68 11.76 -5.25 0.54
C LYS A 68 11.42 -3.93 1.21
N ILE A 69 10.94 -2.93 0.46
CA ILE A 69 10.51 -1.65 1.01
C ILE A 69 9.32 -1.84 1.97
N ILE A 70 8.31 -2.61 1.58
CA ILE A 70 7.16 -2.90 2.44
C ILE A 70 7.59 -3.60 3.73
N ASP A 71 8.39 -4.67 3.64
CA ASP A 71 8.84 -5.43 4.81
C ASP A 71 9.75 -4.60 5.73
N THR A 72 10.51 -3.64 5.19
CA THR A 72 11.43 -2.78 5.96
C THR A 72 10.69 -1.65 6.66
N LYS A 73 9.76 -0.98 5.97
CA LYS A 73 9.02 0.17 6.52
C LYS A 73 7.81 -0.24 7.35
N PHE A 74 7.18 -1.35 7.00
CA PHE A 74 5.93 -1.83 7.60
C PHE A 74 6.08 -3.30 8.03
N PRO A 75 6.94 -3.56 9.03
CA PRO A 75 7.21 -4.92 9.46
C PRO A 75 5.94 -5.60 10.00
N GLY A 76 5.67 -6.82 9.55
CA GLY A 76 4.46 -7.54 9.95
C GLY A 76 3.22 -7.20 9.12
N PHE A 77 3.37 -6.45 8.03
CA PHE A 77 2.33 -6.19 7.05
C PHE A 77 1.58 -7.47 6.60
N ILE A 78 0.24 -7.39 6.64
CA ILE A 78 -0.68 -8.39 6.11
C ILE A 78 -1.65 -7.69 5.16
N ALA A 79 -1.49 -7.93 3.86
CA ALA A 79 -2.45 -7.43 2.87
C ALA A 79 -3.81 -8.11 3.04
N SER A 80 -4.85 -7.29 3.18
CA SER A 80 -6.25 -7.65 2.94
C SER A 80 -6.64 -7.22 1.53
N ASP A 81 -7.31 -8.10 0.77
CA ASP A 81 -7.98 -7.70 -0.47
C ASP A 81 -9.14 -6.75 -0.08
N ILE A 82 -9.08 -5.49 -0.50
CA ILE A 82 -10.24 -4.60 -0.47
C ILE A 82 -10.79 -4.59 -1.90
N SER A 83 -11.88 -5.33 -2.09
CA SER A 83 -12.66 -5.28 -3.33
C SER A 83 -13.64 -4.11 -3.19
N GLN A 84 -13.49 -3.08 -4.02
CA GLN A 84 -14.57 -2.14 -4.34
C GLN A 84 -14.98 -2.36 -5.80
#